data_AF-A0A0J0Y5H6-F1
#
_entry.id   AF-A0A0J0Y5H6-F1
#
_cell.length_a   1.000
_cell.length_b   1.000
_cell.length_c   1.000
_cell.angle_alpha   90.00
_cell.angle_beta   90.00
_cell.angle_gamma   90.00
#
_symmetry.space_group_name_H-M   'P 1'
#
loop_
_entity.id
_entity.type
_entity.pdbx_description
1 polymer ?
#
loop_
_entity_poly.entity_id
_entity_poly.type
_entity_poly.pdbx_seq_one_letter_code
_entity_poly.pdbx_strand_id
1 'polypeptide(L)'
;MPLKKVQHHETSSMEWSSFKEGDWNAYMQLYNTHFKALNNYGYKFTRDVSLIEDAVHDLFVHLWAKRSQLGDPVSVKNYLYKSLRNLLFRKMETQQRFVKIESDEDYPFNFEVSFDTVFIADESKKDLQRKLKEAIQTLSARQQEIIYLRFYEGLSYEEAADIMNLNISSTYKLLYKAIGKLQERVKLVDLLMIFTVFASKKALLEIN
;
A
#
# COMPACT_ATOMS: atom_id res chain seq x y z
N MET A 1 -9.75 20.86 6.21
CA MET A 1 -8.61 21.73 5.88
C MET A 1 -7.74 21.03 4.84
N PRO A 2 -7.61 21.54 3.59
CA PRO A 2 -7.04 20.79 2.46
C PRO A 2 -5.57 21.12 2.10
N LEU A 3 -4.90 22.04 2.82
CA LEU A 3 -3.66 22.66 2.36
C LEU A 3 -2.45 21.71 2.26
N LYS A 4 -2.36 20.65 3.08
CA LYS A 4 -1.23 19.69 3.04
C LYS A 4 -1.29 18.71 1.86
N LYS A 5 -2.49 18.45 1.30
CA LYS A 5 -2.65 17.60 0.11
C LYS A 5 -2.18 18.30 -1.17
N VAL A 6 -2.33 19.63 -1.25
CA VAL A 6 -2.00 20.40 -2.46
C VAL A 6 -0.49 20.42 -2.70
N GLN A 7 0.33 20.71 -1.68
CA GLN A 7 1.79 20.76 -1.81
C GLN A 7 2.45 19.42 -2.18
N HIS A 8 2.01 18.29 -1.59
CA HIS A 8 2.56 16.97 -1.94
C HIS A 8 2.18 16.53 -3.37
N HIS A 9 1.00 16.92 -3.84
CA HIS A 9 0.51 16.58 -5.18
C HIS A 9 1.21 17.40 -6.27
N GLU A 10 1.49 18.67 -6.01
CA GLU A 10 2.23 19.55 -6.93
C GLU A 10 3.70 19.15 -7.07
N THR A 11 4.36 18.84 -5.96
CA THR A 11 5.77 18.39 -5.96
C THR A 11 5.94 17.08 -6.73
N SER A 12 5.06 16.11 -6.48
CA SER A 12 5.07 14.82 -7.20
C SER A 12 4.79 14.99 -8.71
N SER A 13 3.99 15.99 -9.10
CA SER A 13 3.65 16.26 -10.50
C SER A 13 4.80 16.94 -11.26
N MET A 14 5.56 17.82 -10.61
CA MET A 14 6.76 18.44 -11.20
C MET A 14 7.90 17.42 -11.37
N GLU A 15 8.09 16.56 -10.37
CA GLU A 15 9.06 15.44 -10.42
C GLU A 15 8.73 14.50 -11.58
N TRP A 16 7.46 14.12 -11.74
CA TRP A 16 7.02 13.26 -12.84
C TRP A 16 7.27 13.89 -14.22
N SER A 17 6.96 15.18 -14.37
CA SER A 17 7.15 15.89 -15.63
C SER A 17 8.63 15.94 -16.03
N SER A 18 9.51 16.29 -15.08
CA SER A 18 10.97 16.32 -15.30
C SER A 18 11.53 14.94 -15.64
N PHE A 19 11.02 13.90 -14.98
CA PHE A 19 11.34 12.51 -15.30
C PHE A 19 10.96 12.13 -16.75
N LYS A 20 9.78 12.53 -17.23
CA LYS A 20 9.35 12.26 -18.61
C LYS A 20 10.24 12.95 -19.66
N GLU A 21 10.77 14.12 -19.33
CA GLU A 21 11.73 14.85 -20.17
C GLU A 21 13.13 14.19 -20.20
N GLY A 22 13.36 13.19 -19.35
CA GLY A 22 14.62 12.45 -19.28
C GLY A 22 15.61 13.00 -18.29
N ASP A 23 15.17 13.78 -17.29
CA ASP A 23 16.03 14.13 -16.16
C ASP A 23 16.35 12.89 -15.31
N TRP A 24 17.62 12.53 -15.27
CA TRP A 24 18.13 11.42 -14.47
C TRP A 24 17.99 11.66 -12.96
N ASN A 25 18.09 12.89 -12.49
CA ASN A 25 17.93 13.20 -11.08
C ASN A 25 16.47 13.01 -10.63
N ALA A 26 15.52 13.41 -11.47
CA ALA A 26 14.10 13.16 -11.24
C ALA A 26 13.79 11.65 -11.20
N TYR A 27 14.40 10.86 -12.09
CA TYR A 27 14.30 9.40 -12.04
C TYR A 27 14.83 8.82 -10.72
N MET A 28 16.03 9.24 -10.29
CA MET A 28 16.63 8.76 -9.05
C MET A 28 15.81 9.14 -7.81
N GLN A 29 15.25 10.35 -7.79
CA GLN A 29 14.35 10.78 -6.72
C GLN A 29 13.08 9.94 -6.68
N LEU A 30 12.43 9.74 -7.83
CA LEU A 30 11.25 8.89 -7.93
C LEU A 30 11.54 7.45 -7.45
N TYR A 31 12.68 6.90 -7.87
CA TYR A 31 13.12 5.57 -7.44
C TYR A 31 13.29 5.52 -5.92
N ASN A 32 14.12 6.38 -5.35
CA ASN A 32 14.46 6.36 -3.93
C ASN A 32 13.24 6.61 -3.03
N THR A 33 12.34 7.50 -3.45
CA THR A 33 11.10 7.81 -2.73
C THR A 33 10.18 6.60 -2.61
N HIS A 34 10.06 5.80 -3.68
CA HIS A 34 9.07 4.72 -3.74
C HIS A 34 9.65 3.32 -3.49
N PHE A 35 10.96 3.11 -3.66
CA PHE A 35 11.60 1.81 -3.61
C PHE A 35 11.25 1.02 -2.34
N LYS A 36 11.43 1.64 -1.17
CA LYS A 36 11.14 0.97 0.11
C LYS A 36 9.67 0.59 0.27
N ALA A 37 8.76 1.49 -0.11
CA ALA A 37 7.32 1.28 0.04
C ALA A 37 6.81 0.19 -0.92
N LEU A 38 7.33 0.18 -2.15
CA LEU A 38 7.05 -0.83 -3.17
C LEU A 38 7.56 -2.21 -2.77
N ASN A 39 8.80 -2.31 -2.26
CA ASN A 39 9.32 -3.57 -1.73
C ASN A 39 8.48 -4.08 -0.56
N ASN A 40 8.15 -3.21 0.40
CA ASN A 40 7.31 -3.55 1.55
C ASN A 40 5.94 -4.10 1.14
N TYR A 41 5.35 -3.54 0.08
CA TYR A 41 4.11 -4.04 -0.50
C TYR A 41 4.33 -5.41 -1.18
N GLY A 42 5.42 -5.58 -1.94
CA GLY A 42 5.82 -6.86 -2.54
C GLY A 42 5.99 -7.98 -1.52
N TYR A 43 6.62 -7.69 -0.37
CA TYR A 43 6.82 -8.64 0.73
C TYR A 43 5.52 -9.17 1.36
N LYS A 44 4.38 -8.48 1.12
CA LYS A 44 3.08 -8.98 1.56
C LYS A 44 2.63 -10.15 0.68
N PHE A 45 3.02 -10.19 -0.59
CA PHE A 45 2.64 -11.24 -1.53
C PHE A 45 3.58 -12.45 -1.49
N THR A 46 4.89 -12.24 -1.41
CA THR A 46 5.87 -13.34 -1.44
C THR A 46 7.04 -13.07 -0.50
N ARG A 47 7.75 -14.14 -0.13
CA ARG A 47 9.01 -14.06 0.64
C ARG A 47 10.25 -14.16 -0.27
N ASP A 48 10.05 -14.37 -1.57
CA ASP A 48 11.13 -14.34 -2.56
C ASP A 48 11.60 -12.89 -2.79
N VAL A 49 12.63 -12.50 -2.03
CA VAL A 49 13.26 -11.17 -2.10
C VAL A 49 13.73 -10.87 -3.52
N SER A 50 14.34 -11.85 -4.20
CA SER A 50 14.90 -11.67 -5.54
C SER A 50 13.79 -11.37 -6.55
N LEU A 51 12.66 -12.08 -6.47
CA LEU A 51 11.51 -11.79 -7.34
C LEU A 51 10.96 -10.37 -7.11
N ILE A 52 10.90 -9.92 -5.86
CA ILE A 52 10.39 -8.58 -5.52
C ILE A 52 11.34 -7.51 -6.05
N GLU A 53 12.64 -7.62 -5.76
CA GLU A 53 13.65 -6.66 -6.20
C GLU A 53 13.71 -6.60 -7.73
N ASP A 54 13.66 -7.74 -8.41
CA ASP A 54 13.58 -7.82 -9.87
C ASP A 54 12.31 -7.15 -10.41
N ALA A 55 11.15 -7.35 -9.77
CA ALA A 55 9.90 -6.72 -10.20
C ALA A 55 9.92 -5.19 -10.05
N VAL A 56 10.50 -4.70 -8.94
CA VAL A 56 10.67 -3.26 -8.73
C VAL A 56 11.68 -2.70 -9.72
N HIS A 57 12.79 -3.39 -9.96
CA HIS A 57 13.79 -2.97 -10.94
C HIS A 57 13.19 -2.91 -12.36
N ASP A 58 12.53 -3.98 -12.80
CA ASP A 58 11.86 -4.05 -14.10
C ASP A 58 10.83 -2.93 -14.28
N LEU A 59 10.06 -2.61 -13.23
CA LEU A 59 9.13 -1.49 -13.24
C LEU A 59 9.84 -0.18 -13.58
N PHE A 60 10.91 0.14 -12.87
CA PHE A 60 11.64 1.40 -13.06
C PHE A 60 12.43 1.43 -14.37
N VAL A 61 12.98 0.31 -14.83
CA VAL A 61 13.61 0.20 -16.16
C VAL A 61 12.57 0.44 -17.25
N HIS A 62 11.38 -0.16 -17.12
CA HIS A 62 10.28 0.03 -18.08
C HIS A 62 9.81 1.49 -18.13
N LEU A 63 9.66 2.10 -16.96
CA LEU A 63 9.33 3.51 -16.82
C LEU A 63 10.35 4.38 -17.54
N TRP A 64 11.65 4.19 -17.27
CA TRP A 64 12.71 4.96 -17.92
C TRP A 64 12.70 4.76 -19.44
N ALA A 65 12.59 3.52 -19.91
CA ALA A 65 12.58 3.20 -21.33
C ALA A 65 11.41 3.86 -22.08
N LYS A 66 10.25 3.98 -21.43
CA LYS A 66 9.02 4.54 -22.03
C LYS A 66 8.69 5.97 -21.57
N ARG A 67 9.58 6.63 -20.84
CA ARG A 67 9.30 7.89 -20.12
C ARG A 67 8.61 8.97 -20.97
N SER A 68 9.02 9.14 -22.23
CA SER A 68 8.43 10.15 -23.13
C SER A 68 7.03 9.80 -23.65
N GLN A 69 6.60 8.55 -23.50
CA GLN A 69 5.28 8.05 -23.92
C GLN A 69 4.30 7.91 -22.74
N LEU A 70 4.77 8.17 -21.52
CA LEU A 70 3.92 8.07 -20.34
C LEU A 70 2.97 9.26 -20.26
N GLY A 71 1.71 8.97 -19.93
CA GLY A 71 0.73 10.01 -19.61
C GLY A 71 1.02 10.69 -18.27
N ASP A 72 0.14 11.58 -17.88
CA ASP A 72 0.14 12.22 -16.57
C ASP A 72 -0.87 11.51 -15.66
N PRO A 73 -0.42 10.55 -14.82
CA PRO A 73 -1.33 9.90 -13.90
C PRO A 73 -1.80 10.91 -12.86
N VAL A 74 -3.06 10.81 -12.46
CA VAL A 74 -3.59 11.59 -11.33
C VAL A 74 -2.76 11.34 -10.07
N SER A 75 -2.24 10.13 -9.90
CA SER A 75 -1.37 9.77 -8.79
C SER A 75 -0.26 8.83 -9.26
N VAL A 76 0.97 9.33 -9.18
CA VAL A 76 2.18 8.54 -9.49
C VAL A 76 2.29 7.35 -8.55
N LYS A 77 1.98 7.53 -7.25
CA LYS A 77 1.96 6.44 -6.26
C LYS A 77 0.97 5.35 -6.69
N ASN A 78 -0.25 5.71 -7.06
CA ASN A 78 -1.25 4.75 -7.54
C ASN A 78 -0.73 3.95 -8.75
N TYR A 79 -0.19 4.66 -9.75
CA TYR A 79 0.37 4.05 -10.95
C TYR A 79 1.47 3.02 -10.63
N LEU A 80 2.40 3.36 -9.74
CA LEU A 80 3.51 2.49 -9.35
C LEU A 80 3.03 1.23 -8.62
N TYR A 81 2.10 1.37 -7.68
CA TYR A 81 1.56 0.22 -6.93
C TYR A 81 0.81 -0.74 -7.84
N LYS A 82 -0.05 -0.21 -8.71
CA LYS A 82 -0.79 -1.01 -9.69
C LYS A 82 0.16 -1.76 -10.62
N SER A 83 1.16 -1.05 -11.15
CA SER A 83 2.13 -1.64 -12.08
C SER A 83 2.96 -2.72 -11.40
N LEU A 84 3.43 -2.49 -10.18
CA LEU A 84 4.16 -3.50 -9.41
C LEU A 84 3.31 -4.74 -9.12
N ARG A 85 2.07 -4.54 -8.65
CA ARG A 85 1.14 -5.65 -8.35
C ARG A 85 0.95 -6.57 -9.56
N ASN A 86 0.70 -5.97 -10.72
CA ASN A 86 0.55 -6.70 -11.98
C ASN A 86 1.83 -7.45 -12.39
N LEU A 87 3.01 -6.82 -12.23
CA LEU A 87 4.31 -7.45 -12.52
C LEU A 87 4.60 -8.63 -11.58
N LEU A 88 4.34 -8.46 -10.28
CA LEU A 88 4.51 -9.51 -9.28
C LEU A 88 3.62 -10.71 -9.58
N PHE A 89 2.33 -10.48 -9.84
CA PHE A 89 1.39 -11.57 -10.16
C PHE A 89 1.81 -12.33 -11.41
N ARG A 90 2.23 -11.61 -12.47
CA ARG A 90 2.75 -12.24 -13.68
C ARG A 90 4.01 -13.06 -13.42
N LYS A 91 4.96 -12.55 -12.63
CA LYS A 91 6.20 -13.26 -12.29
C LYS A 91 5.92 -14.48 -11.41
N MET A 92 5.04 -14.35 -10.42
CA MET A 92 4.60 -15.44 -9.54
C MET A 92 3.88 -16.54 -10.33
N GLU A 93 2.97 -16.19 -11.25
CA GLU A 93 2.31 -17.15 -12.14
C GLU A 93 3.33 -17.88 -13.03
N THR A 94 4.32 -17.16 -13.54
CA THR A 94 5.39 -17.75 -14.38
C THR A 94 6.29 -18.71 -13.59
N GLN A 95 6.62 -18.39 -12.34
CA GLN A 95 7.35 -19.29 -11.44
C GLN A 95 6.50 -20.50 -11.03
N GLN A 96 5.19 -20.29 -10.82
CA GLN A 96 4.23 -21.32 -10.41
C GLN A 96 3.60 -22.09 -11.58
N ARG A 97 4.32 -22.29 -12.70
CA ARG A 97 3.85 -22.96 -13.94
C ARG A 97 3.19 -24.36 -13.79
N PHE A 98 2.96 -24.86 -12.57
CA PHE A 98 2.18 -26.07 -12.25
C PHE A 98 0.95 -25.87 -11.34
N VAL A 99 0.65 -24.64 -10.88
CA VAL A 99 -0.59 -24.34 -10.14
C VAL A 99 -1.19 -23.06 -10.70
N LYS A 100 -2.28 -23.22 -11.42
CA LYS A 100 -3.07 -22.12 -11.97
C LYS A 100 -3.66 -21.35 -10.78
N ILE A 101 -3.29 -20.08 -10.61
CA ILE A 101 -4.05 -19.19 -9.73
C ILE A 101 -5.35 -18.90 -10.48
N GLU A 102 -6.38 -19.75 -10.27
CA GLU A 102 -7.62 -19.74 -11.06
C GLU A 102 -8.49 -18.50 -10.82
N SER A 103 -8.14 -17.65 -9.85
CA SER A 103 -8.81 -16.37 -9.62
C SER A 103 -7.87 -15.35 -8.96
N ASP A 104 -8.06 -14.06 -9.27
CA ASP A 104 -7.50 -12.91 -8.53
C ASP A 104 -7.97 -12.86 -7.05
N GLU A 105 -8.58 -13.92 -6.52
CA GLU A 105 -9.11 -14.05 -5.16
C GLU A 105 -8.22 -14.92 -4.25
N ASP A 106 -7.42 -15.82 -4.83
CA ASP A 106 -6.55 -16.75 -4.10
C ASP A 106 -5.07 -16.42 -4.30
N TYR A 107 -4.62 -15.30 -3.74
CA TYR A 107 -3.20 -14.98 -3.62
C TYR A 107 -2.81 -14.82 -2.15
N PRO A 108 -1.57 -15.16 -1.77
CA PRO A 108 -1.04 -14.83 -0.46
C PRO A 108 -0.97 -13.30 -0.28
N PHE A 109 -1.45 -12.80 0.86
CA PHE A 109 -1.18 -11.45 1.32
C PHE A 109 -1.04 -11.45 2.84
N ASN A 110 0.19 -11.33 3.34
CA ASN A 110 0.47 -11.32 4.77
C ASN A 110 0.68 -9.89 5.29
N PHE A 111 -0.39 -9.29 5.78
CA PHE A 111 -0.31 -8.00 6.45
C PHE A 111 0.04 -8.14 7.93
N GLU A 112 1.32 -8.02 8.23
CA GLU A 112 1.77 -7.77 9.60
C GLU A 112 1.76 -6.27 9.90
N VAL A 113 0.96 -5.87 10.90
CA VAL A 113 0.98 -4.50 11.43
C VAL A 113 2.24 -4.33 12.27
N SER A 114 3.27 -3.73 11.67
CA SER A 114 4.42 -3.23 12.42
C SER A 114 4.10 -1.81 12.85
N PHE A 115 3.71 -1.63 14.11
CA PHE A 115 3.79 -0.31 14.71
C PHE A 115 5.26 -0.06 14.98
N ASP A 116 5.83 1.01 14.42
CA ASP A 116 7.21 1.42 14.67
C ASP A 116 7.50 1.27 16.17
N THR A 117 8.57 0.52 16.45
CA THR A 117 9.04 0.11 17.76
C THR A 117 9.59 1.29 18.57
N VAL A 118 8.81 2.37 18.69
CA VAL A 118 9.03 3.39 19.71
C VAL A 118 8.49 2.82 21.01
N PHE A 119 9.33 2.00 21.64
CA PHE A 119 9.29 1.57 23.03
C PHE A 119 7.94 1.77 23.72
N ILE A 120 6.96 0.94 23.36
CA ILE A 120 5.65 0.97 24.00
C ILE A 120 5.82 0.30 25.37
N ALA A 121 6.16 1.10 26.38
CA ALA A 121 6.18 0.69 27.79
C ALA A 121 4.77 0.44 28.35
N ASP A 122 3.73 0.69 27.54
CA ASP A 122 2.33 0.61 27.92
C ASP A 122 1.74 -0.76 27.54
N GLU A 123 1.49 -1.58 28.57
CA GLU A 123 0.92 -2.92 28.44
C GLU A 123 -0.42 -2.93 27.70
N SER A 124 -1.23 -1.87 27.86
CA SER A 124 -2.53 -1.73 27.19
C SER A 124 -2.39 -1.62 25.67
N LYS A 125 -1.37 -0.92 25.19
CA LYS A 125 -1.07 -0.78 23.76
C LYS A 125 -0.52 -2.07 23.17
N LYS A 126 0.29 -2.82 23.91
CA LYS A 126 0.76 -4.16 23.45
C LYS A 126 -0.41 -5.13 23.30
N ASP A 127 -1.36 -5.13 24.24
CA ASP A 127 -2.55 -5.95 24.15
C ASP A 127 -3.44 -5.56 22.96
N LEU A 128 -3.63 -4.26 22.74
CA LEU A 128 -4.34 -3.73 21.57
C LEU A 128 -3.68 -4.15 20.24
N GLN A 129 -2.36 -4.07 20.15
CA GLN A 129 -1.59 -4.49 18.97
C GLN A 129 -1.76 -5.98 18.69
N ARG A 130 -1.67 -6.81 19.73
CA ARG A 130 -1.88 -8.24 19.63
C ARG A 130 -3.28 -8.56 19.12
N LYS A 131 -4.32 -7.97 19.71
CA LYS A 131 -5.72 -8.12 19.27
C LYS A 131 -5.92 -7.69 17.82
N LEU A 132 -5.32 -6.57 17.41
CA LEU A 132 -5.43 -6.09 16.04
C LEU A 132 -4.73 -7.02 15.05
N LYS A 133 -3.54 -7.53 15.41
CA LYS A 133 -2.81 -8.52 14.61
C LYS A 133 -3.64 -9.80 14.44
N GLU A 134 -4.19 -10.33 15.53
CA GLU A 134 -5.07 -11.51 15.52
C GLU A 134 -6.32 -11.27 14.67
N ALA A 135 -6.95 -10.09 14.78
CA ALA A 135 -8.13 -9.74 13.99
C ALA A 135 -7.82 -9.66 12.49
N ILE A 136 -6.70 -9.03 12.11
CA ILE A 136 -6.26 -8.92 10.71
C ILE A 136 -5.96 -10.29 10.11
N GLN A 137 -5.41 -11.22 10.89
CA GLN A 137 -5.16 -12.59 10.43
C GLN A 137 -6.44 -13.37 10.09
N THR A 138 -7.63 -12.93 10.56
CA THR A 138 -8.92 -13.53 10.18
C THR A 138 -9.51 -12.98 8.87
N LEU A 139 -8.91 -11.92 8.33
CA LEU A 139 -9.32 -11.33 7.07
C LEU A 139 -8.79 -12.16 5.90
N SER A 140 -9.55 -12.24 4.81
CA SER A 140 -9.02 -12.80 3.55
C SER A 140 -7.90 -11.92 2.99
N ALA A 141 -7.07 -12.45 2.10
CA ALA A 141 -5.97 -11.71 1.48
C ALA A 141 -6.42 -10.36 0.88
N ARG A 142 -7.53 -10.36 0.11
CA ARG A 142 -8.15 -9.13 -0.42
C ARG A 142 -8.58 -8.15 0.66
N GLN A 143 -9.15 -8.63 1.75
CA GLN A 143 -9.55 -7.79 2.88
C GLN A 143 -8.33 -7.19 3.59
N GLN A 144 -7.24 -7.94 3.73
CA GLN A 144 -5.99 -7.42 4.28
C GLN A 144 -5.35 -6.39 3.35
N GLU A 145 -5.33 -6.66 2.04
CA GLU A 145 -4.76 -5.75 1.03
C GLU A 145 -5.50 -4.40 1.00
N ILE A 146 -6.83 -4.41 0.97
CA ILE A 146 -7.58 -3.13 0.94
C ILE A 146 -7.38 -2.33 2.24
N ILE A 147 -7.25 -3.00 3.39
CA ILE A 147 -6.95 -2.34 4.66
C ILE A 147 -5.54 -1.74 4.62
N TYR A 148 -4.55 -2.47 4.10
CA TYR A 148 -3.20 -1.99 3.91
C TYR A 148 -3.15 -0.74 3.02
N LEU A 149 -3.75 -0.81 1.82
CA LEU A 149 -3.75 0.30 0.86
C LEU A 149 -4.47 1.54 1.42
N ARG A 150 -5.62 1.37 2.11
CA ARG A 150 -6.40 2.49 2.63
C ARG A 150 -5.79 3.12 3.88
N PHE A 151 -5.37 2.31 4.85
CA PHE A 151 -5.00 2.79 6.17
C PHE A 151 -3.49 2.87 6.40
N TYR A 152 -2.70 2.00 5.75
CA TYR A 152 -1.24 2.02 5.86
C TYR A 152 -0.61 2.92 4.79
N GLU A 153 -1.08 2.80 3.53
CA GLU A 153 -0.55 3.59 2.42
C GLU A 153 -1.31 4.90 2.16
N GLY A 154 -2.49 5.07 2.76
CA GLY A 154 -3.28 6.30 2.67
C GLY A 154 -3.92 6.58 1.30
N LEU A 155 -3.94 5.59 0.40
CA LEU A 155 -4.49 5.70 -0.96
C LEU A 155 -6.01 5.85 -0.92
N SER A 156 -6.62 6.61 -1.81
CA SER A 156 -8.08 6.81 -1.88
C SER A 156 -8.83 5.51 -2.20
N TYR A 157 -10.17 5.56 -2.13
CA TYR A 157 -10.99 4.42 -2.53
C TYR A 157 -10.84 4.10 -4.01
N GLU A 158 -10.76 5.14 -4.84
CA GLU A 158 -10.58 5.07 -6.28
C GLU A 158 -9.20 4.51 -6.63
N GLU A 159 -8.14 4.95 -5.95
CA GLU A 159 -6.78 4.43 -6.14
C GLU A 159 -6.69 2.96 -5.70
N ALA A 160 -7.22 2.61 -4.52
CA ALA A 160 -7.23 1.23 -4.06
C ALA A 160 -8.04 0.31 -5.00
N ALA A 161 -9.18 0.79 -5.52
CA ALA A 161 -9.96 0.09 -6.52
C ALA A 161 -9.14 -0.17 -7.79
N ASP A 162 -8.44 0.86 -8.28
CA ASP A 162 -7.60 0.79 -9.48
C ASP A 162 -6.43 -0.19 -9.33
N ILE A 163 -5.73 -0.19 -8.18
CA ILE A 163 -4.64 -1.13 -7.87
C ILE A 163 -5.14 -2.57 -7.83
N MET A 164 -6.27 -2.79 -7.15
CA MET A 164 -6.82 -4.13 -6.94
C MET A 164 -7.65 -4.63 -8.14
N ASN A 165 -7.73 -3.87 -9.24
CA ASN A 165 -8.60 -4.13 -10.39
C ASN A 165 -10.07 -4.38 -9.99
N LEU A 166 -10.58 -3.59 -9.05
CA LEU A 166 -11.96 -3.63 -8.58
C LEU A 166 -12.75 -2.42 -9.07
N ASN A 167 -14.07 -2.55 -9.19
CA ASN A 167 -14.91 -1.37 -9.31
C ASN A 167 -15.09 -0.69 -7.94
N ILE A 168 -15.44 0.60 -7.96
CA ILE A 168 -15.60 1.42 -6.75
C ILE A 168 -16.64 0.82 -5.79
N SER A 169 -17.77 0.31 -6.28
CA SER A 169 -18.83 -0.30 -5.46
C SER A 169 -18.35 -1.56 -4.72
N SER A 170 -17.65 -2.45 -5.42
CA SER A 170 -17.02 -3.64 -4.84
C SER A 170 -15.96 -3.28 -3.82
N THR A 171 -15.19 -2.23 -4.07
CA THR A 171 -14.17 -1.71 -3.15
C THR A 171 -14.79 -1.24 -1.84
N TYR A 172 -15.87 -0.46 -1.89
CA TYR A 172 -16.62 -0.05 -0.69
C TYR A 172 -17.16 -1.25 0.07
N LYS A 173 -17.78 -2.22 -0.61
CA LYS A 173 -18.31 -3.44 0.02
C LYS A 173 -17.20 -4.27 0.67
N LEU A 174 -16.06 -4.43 -0.01
CA LEU A 174 -14.92 -5.18 0.50
C LEU A 174 -14.35 -4.53 1.76
N LEU A 175 -14.15 -3.20 1.74
CA LEU A 175 -13.67 -2.47 2.90
C LEU A 175 -14.66 -2.53 4.06
N TYR A 176 -15.95 -2.33 3.79
CA TYR A 176 -16.99 -2.41 4.82
C TYR A 176 -16.99 -3.78 5.51
N LYS A 177 -16.92 -4.87 4.73
CA LYS A 177 -16.80 -6.23 5.28
C LYS A 177 -15.52 -6.43 6.08
N ALA A 178 -14.39 -5.88 5.62
CA ALA A 178 -13.12 -5.97 6.33
C ALA A 178 -13.20 -5.24 7.68
N ILE A 179 -13.72 -4.01 7.70
CA ILE A 179 -13.91 -3.22 8.93
C ILE A 179 -14.88 -3.92 9.88
N GLY A 180 -16.00 -4.44 9.39
CA GLY A 180 -16.97 -5.18 10.21
C GLY A 180 -16.32 -6.36 10.95
N LYS A 181 -15.52 -7.17 10.24
CA LYS A 181 -14.77 -8.28 10.86
C LYS A 181 -13.77 -7.81 11.91
N LEU A 182 -13.10 -6.67 11.70
CA LEU A 182 -12.20 -6.11 12.70
C LEU A 182 -12.97 -5.64 13.94
N GLN A 183 -14.14 -5.00 13.76
CA GLN A 183 -14.99 -4.52 14.85
C GLN A 183 -15.60 -5.64 15.69
N GLU A 184 -15.85 -6.82 15.13
CA GLU A 184 -16.33 -7.98 15.89
C GLU A 184 -15.33 -8.47 16.94
N ARG A 185 -14.02 -8.23 16.73
CA ARG A 185 -12.95 -8.71 17.61
C ARG A 185 -12.27 -7.62 18.43
N VAL A 186 -12.49 -6.36 18.09
CA VAL A 186 -11.92 -5.19 18.77
C VAL A 186 -13.05 -4.48 19.52
N LYS A 187 -13.00 -4.48 20.86
CA LYS A 187 -14.05 -3.86 21.68
C LYS A 187 -14.17 -2.37 21.38
N LEU A 188 -15.33 -1.76 21.63
CA LEU A 188 -15.56 -0.32 21.51
C LEU A 188 -14.49 0.53 22.23
N VAL A 189 -14.03 0.07 23.41
CA VAL A 189 -12.96 0.74 24.17
C VAL A 189 -11.62 0.69 23.43
N ASP A 190 -11.33 -0.43 22.77
CA ASP A 190 -10.12 -0.61 21.97
C ASP A 190 -10.18 0.26 20.69
N LEU A 191 -11.36 0.41 20.06
CA LEU A 191 -11.57 1.33 18.93
C LEU A 191 -11.38 2.81 19.32
N LEU A 192 -11.83 3.20 20.52
CA LEU A 192 -11.60 4.54 21.05
C LEU A 192 -10.11 4.80 21.29
N MET A 193 -9.35 3.82 21.79
CA MET A 193 -7.90 3.94 21.92
C MET A 193 -7.19 4.01 20.57
N ILE A 194 -7.65 3.28 19.55
CA ILE A 194 -7.13 3.40 18.19
C ILE A 194 -7.35 4.84 17.68
N PHE A 195 -8.55 5.38 17.84
CA PHE A 195 -8.87 6.73 17.39
C PHE A 195 -8.04 7.81 18.10
N THR A 196 -7.80 7.68 19.41
CA THR A 196 -6.94 8.62 20.15
C THR A 196 -5.49 8.53 19.71
N VAL A 197 -4.94 7.32 19.48
CA VAL A 197 -3.57 7.15 18.98
C VAL A 197 -3.39 7.74 17.58
N PHE A 198 -4.34 7.50 16.67
CA PHE A 198 -4.30 8.10 15.33
C PHE A 198 -4.46 9.63 15.37
N ALA A 199 -5.31 10.17 16.26
CA ALA A 199 -5.44 11.61 16.46
C ALA A 199 -4.15 12.24 17.01
N SER A 200 -3.47 11.59 17.96
CA SER A 200 -2.19 12.05 18.50
C SER A 200 -1.07 12.03 17.46
N LYS A 201 -0.98 10.99 16.64
CA LYS A 201 0.03 10.90 15.55
C LYS A 201 -0.19 11.99 14.50
N LYS A 202 -1.46 12.32 14.20
CA LYS A 202 -1.81 13.43 13.31
C LYS A 202 -1.42 14.79 13.91
N ALA A 203 -1.67 15.02 15.20
CA ALA A 203 -1.32 16.27 15.88
C ALA A 203 0.21 16.51 15.93
N LEU A 204 1.00 15.45 16.14
CA LEU A 204 2.47 15.54 16.13
C LEU A 204 3.05 15.88 14.75
N LEU A 205 2.37 15.50 13.66
CA LEU A 205 2.74 15.84 12.28
C LEU A 205 2.29 17.25 11.87
N GLU A 206 1.48 17.95 12.67
CA GLU A 206 1.06 19.34 12.41
C GLU A 206 1.89 20.37 13.20
N ILE A 207 2.63 19.92 14.23
CA ILE A 207 3.49 20.77 15.07
C ILE A 207 4.95 20.80 14.56
N ASN A 208 5.31 19.93 13.61
CA ASN A 208 6.65 19.79 13.01
C ASN A 208 6.58 19.94 11.50
#